data_AF-A0A843W546-F1
#
_entry.id   AF-A0A843W546-F1
#
_cell.length_a   1.000
_cell.length_b   1.000
_cell.length_c   1.000
_cell.angle_alpha   90.00
_cell.angle_beta   90.00
_cell.angle_gamma   90.00
#
_symmetry.space_group_name_H-M   'P 1'
#
loop_
_entity.id
_entity.type
_entity.pdbx_description
1 polymer ?
#
loop_
_entity_poly.entity_id
_entity_poly.type
_entity_poly.pdbx_seq_one_letter_code
_entity_poly.pdbx_strand_id
1 'polypeptide(L)'
;MDLKDAGASLDSLIASFNARIVELQELVLARNMHPASSIPDLAAVDATLTMIESQIQSIKDRLQEEKDAIPKAKKLIEQSQRQQHKIQHMLTHMPSRMHGGLCVPAETPSRSAQMTSEYGYSTVPSSSMVIEEPCTKEKKGRTSAPRWYVTAKELDSLSSYMRGRLTLEKVNIAVNEMAAYAEATSSLIANPKKKLPEDVWEKALEVRDVAFSETVKGKFFFLETDMKGPGLKLDNTGKAIITVLRHLGRIQESRIGHHRVIVLQNLTNPL
;
A
#
# COMPACT_ATOMS: atom_id res chain seq x y z
N MET A 1 12.30 87.37 25.51
CA MET A 1 12.35 85.95 25.08
C MET A 1 13.81 85.60 24.97
N ASP A 2 14.25 84.64 25.77
CA ASP A 2 15.64 84.27 25.88
C ASP A 2 16.10 83.54 24.60
N LEU A 3 17.31 83.81 24.12
CA LEU A 3 17.84 83.22 22.87
C LEU A 3 17.84 81.68 22.90
N LYS A 4 17.94 81.09 24.09
CA LYS A 4 17.85 79.64 24.33
C LYS A 4 16.45 79.07 24.08
N ASP A 5 15.40 79.81 24.44
CA ASP A 5 14.01 79.34 24.25
C ASP A 5 13.64 79.33 22.77
N ALA A 6 14.15 80.29 21.99
CA ALA A 6 13.99 80.33 20.54
C ALA A 6 14.72 79.16 19.85
N GLY A 7 15.92 78.80 20.32
CA GLY A 7 16.67 77.64 19.85
C GLY A 7 15.93 76.32 20.11
N ALA A 8 15.44 76.12 21.34
CA ALA A 8 14.66 74.93 21.70
C ALA A 8 13.35 74.80 20.91
N SER A 9 12.68 75.93 20.59
CA SER A 9 11.50 75.95 19.74
C SER A 9 11.80 75.54 18.28
N LEU A 10 12.97 75.93 17.75
CA LEU A 10 13.40 75.54 16.40
C LEU A 10 13.76 74.04 16.35
N ASP A 11 14.47 73.54 17.35
CA ASP A 11 14.82 72.11 17.45
C ASP A 11 13.57 71.23 17.57
N SER A 12 12.57 71.68 18.34
CA SER A 12 11.27 70.99 18.42
C SER A 12 10.54 70.97 17.07
N LEU A 13 10.58 72.07 16.32
CA LEU A 13 9.98 72.14 14.99
C LEU A 13 10.70 71.20 14.01
N ILE A 14 12.04 71.18 14.01
CA ILE A 14 12.85 70.27 13.19
C ILE A 14 12.56 68.82 13.54
N ALA A 15 12.47 68.48 14.82
CA ALA A 15 12.11 67.14 15.28
C ALA A 15 10.71 66.74 14.80
N SER A 16 9.73 67.63 14.89
CA SER A 16 8.37 67.38 14.42
C SER A 16 8.31 67.18 12.89
N PHE A 17 9.10 67.95 12.15
CA PHE A 17 9.17 67.85 10.69
C PHE A 17 9.84 66.55 10.26
N ASN A 18 10.94 66.18 10.92
CA ASN A 18 11.60 64.90 10.69
C ASN A 18 10.70 63.72 11.03
N ALA A 19 9.94 63.79 12.13
CA ALA A 19 8.95 62.78 12.46
C ALA A 19 7.88 62.65 11.35
N ARG A 20 7.43 63.79 10.80
CA ARG A 20 6.48 63.81 9.67
C ARG A 20 7.08 63.23 8.39
N ILE A 21 8.37 63.46 8.14
CA ILE A 21 9.09 62.86 7.01
C ILE A 21 9.17 61.35 7.17
N VAL A 22 9.50 60.85 8.36
CA VAL A 22 9.55 59.41 8.64
C VAL A 22 8.16 58.78 8.47
N GLU A 23 7.12 59.41 9.01
CA GLU A 23 5.74 58.97 8.82
C GLU A 23 5.36 58.91 7.33
N LEU A 24 5.71 59.93 6.55
CA LEU A 24 5.50 59.94 5.11
C LEU A 24 6.30 58.85 4.38
N GLN A 25 7.55 58.59 4.79
CA GLN A 25 8.36 57.53 4.22
C GLN A 25 7.75 56.14 4.50
N GLU A 26 7.27 55.90 5.71
CA GLU A 26 6.57 54.67 6.09
C GLU A 26 5.27 54.50 5.29
N LEU A 27 4.49 55.56 5.10
CA LEU A 27 3.27 55.52 4.29
C LEU A 27 3.55 55.27 2.81
N VAL A 28 4.63 55.85 2.26
CA VAL A 28 5.05 55.62 0.87
C VAL A 28 5.54 54.19 0.70
N LEU A 29 6.29 53.65 1.65
CA LEU A 29 6.69 52.24 1.66
C LEU A 29 5.47 51.34 1.72
N ALA A 30 4.53 51.59 2.64
CA ALA A 30 3.27 50.83 2.75
C ALA A 30 2.45 50.88 1.44
N ARG A 31 2.35 52.04 0.80
CA ARG A 31 1.69 52.20 -0.50
C ARG A 31 2.38 51.41 -1.62
N ASN A 32 3.71 51.36 -1.59
CA ASN A 32 4.52 50.70 -2.61
C ASN A 32 4.78 49.20 -2.30
N MET A 33 4.47 48.72 -1.09
CA MET A 33 4.59 47.31 -0.72
C MET A 33 3.66 46.40 -1.54
N HIS A 34 2.57 46.95 -2.07
CA HIS A 34 1.65 46.24 -2.95
C HIS A 34 1.31 47.07 -4.20
N PRO A 35 2.12 47.00 -5.28
CA PRO A 35 1.56 47.28 -6.59
C PRO A 35 0.33 46.36 -6.77
N ALA A 36 -0.74 46.83 -7.42
CA ALA A 36 -1.97 46.04 -7.59
C ALA A 36 -1.75 44.65 -8.23
N SER A 37 -0.58 44.41 -8.81
CA SER A 37 -0.12 43.13 -9.36
C SER A 37 0.39 42.10 -8.32
N SER A 38 0.77 42.47 -7.09
CA SER A 38 1.34 41.53 -6.09
C SER A 38 0.33 41.01 -5.05
N ILE A 39 -0.87 41.59 -5.00
CA ILE A 39 -1.99 41.11 -4.18
C ILE A 39 -2.36 39.63 -4.46
N PRO A 40 -2.45 39.16 -5.73
CA PRO A 40 -2.74 37.75 -6.00
C PRO A 40 -1.62 36.81 -5.52
N ASP A 41 -0.36 37.24 -5.59
CA ASP A 41 0.78 36.43 -5.12
C ASP A 41 0.77 36.28 -3.59
N LEU A 42 0.40 37.34 -2.86
CA LEU A 42 0.29 37.25 -1.40
C LEU A 42 -0.90 36.39 -0.96
N ALA A 43 -2.03 36.46 -1.69
CA ALA A 43 -3.17 35.59 -1.46
C ALA A 43 -2.83 34.11 -1.75
N ALA A 44 -2.01 33.85 -2.77
CA ALA A 44 -1.51 32.52 -3.05
C ALA A 44 -0.60 32.01 -1.93
N VAL A 45 0.30 32.85 -1.40
CA VAL A 45 1.15 32.49 -0.25
C VAL A 45 0.31 32.19 0.99
N ASP A 46 -0.70 33.01 1.29
CA ASP A 46 -1.61 32.79 2.41
C ASP A 46 -2.41 31.48 2.26
N ALA A 47 -2.90 31.18 1.06
CA ALA A 47 -3.54 29.90 0.76
C ALA A 47 -2.59 28.71 0.95
N THR A 48 -1.31 28.85 0.56
CA THR A 48 -0.32 27.78 0.81
C THR A 48 -0.01 27.61 2.29
N LEU A 49 0.05 28.71 3.05
CA LEU A 49 0.34 28.68 4.48
C LEU A 49 -0.80 28.01 5.25
N THR A 50 -2.04 28.43 4.99
CA THR A 50 -3.24 27.83 5.60
C THR A 50 -3.38 26.35 5.26
N MET A 51 -3.04 25.95 4.03
CA MET A 51 -2.97 24.55 3.64
C MET A 51 -1.92 23.79 4.47
N ILE A 52 -0.69 24.31 4.59
CA ILE A 52 0.37 23.68 5.38
C ILE A 52 -0.03 23.58 6.86
N GLU A 53 -0.63 24.63 7.43
CA GLU A 53 -1.12 24.62 8.80
C GLU A 53 -2.16 23.51 9.02
N SER A 54 -3.10 23.35 8.08
CA SER A 54 -4.09 22.27 8.15
C SER A 54 -3.46 20.87 8.07
N GLN A 55 -2.41 20.70 7.25
CA GLN A 55 -1.66 19.44 7.14
C GLN A 55 -0.90 19.14 8.43
N ILE A 56 -0.25 20.13 9.02
CA ILE A 56 0.45 19.98 10.30
C ILE A 56 -0.53 19.59 11.40
N GLN A 57 -1.72 20.20 11.42
CA GLN A 57 -2.75 19.84 12.39
C GLN A 57 -3.22 18.38 12.21
N SER A 58 -3.43 17.93 10.97
CA SER A 58 -3.77 16.53 10.68
C SER A 58 -2.68 15.54 11.13
N ILE A 59 -1.40 15.87 10.91
CA ILE A 59 -0.28 15.05 11.38
C ILE A 59 -0.27 14.97 12.91
N LYS A 60 -0.48 16.11 13.59
CA LYS A 60 -0.52 16.18 15.05
C LYS A 60 -1.62 15.30 15.63
N ASP A 61 -2.82 15.33 15.04
CA ASP A 61 -3.95 14.53 15.48
C ASP A 61 -3.63 13.03 15.34
N ARG A 62 -3.06 12.62 14.20
CA ARG A 62 -2.66 11.23 13.96
C ARG A 62 -1.55 10.76 14.91
N LEU A 63 -0.56 11.61 15.20
CA LEU A 63 0.48 11.28 16.19
C LEU A 63 -0.11 11.07 17.59
N GLN A 64 -1.14 11.84 17.94
CA GLN A 64 -1.83 11.69 19.22
C GLN A 64 -2.63 10.37 19.26
N GLU A 65 -3.33 10.02 18.18
CA GLU A 65 -4.00 8.72 18.06
C GLU A 65 -3.02 7.54 18.18
N GLU A 66 -1.88 7.61 17.49
CA GLU A 66 -0.84 6.58 17.56
C GLU A 66 -0.27 6.47 18.98
N LYS A 67 0.01 7.60 19.64
CA LYS A 67 0.46 7.65 21.04
C LYS A 67 -0.54 6.97 21.98
N ASP A 68 -1.84 7.18 21.78
CA ASP A 68 -2.90 6.58 22.59
C ASP A 68 -3.16 5.11 22.25
N ALA A 69 -2.79 4.65 21.06
CA ALA A 69 -2.88 3.26 20.63
C ALA A 69 -1.74 2.37 21.19
N ILE A 70 -0.53 2.92 21.34
CA ILE A 70 0.65 2.19 21.88
C ILE A 70 0.37 1.49 23.22
N PRO A 71 -0.22 2.12 24.26
CA PRO A 71 -0.48 1.44 25.52
C PRO A 71 -1.51 0.31 25.39
N LYS A 72 -2.50 0.46 24.48
CA LYS A 72 -3.48 -0.60 24.20
C LYS A 72 -2.80 -1.82 23.59
N ALA A 73 -1.90 -1.60 22.62
CA ALA A 73 -1.12 -2.68 22.01
C ALA A 73 -0.20 -3.38 23.03
N LYS A 74 0.47 -2.62 23.91
CA LYS A 74 1.30 -3.21 25.00
C LYS A 74 0.48 -4.09 25.93
N LYS A 75 -0.71 -3.64 26.34
CA LYS A 75 -1.63 -4.43 27.18
C LYS A 75 -2.06 -5.73 26.50
N LEU A 76 -2.33 -5.69 25.19
CA LEU A 76 -2.70 -6.88 24.42
C LEU A 76 -1.54 -7.89 24.35
N ILE A 77 -0.31 -7.42 24.13
CA ILE A 77 0.89 -8.28 24.13
C ILE A 77 1.04 -8.95 25.50
N GLU A 78 0.89 -8.20 26.59
CA GLU A 78 0.97 -8.75 27.94
C GLU A 78 -0.10 -9.83 28.19
N GLN A 79 -1.34 -9.60 27.78
CA GLN A 79 -2.41 -10.58 27.89
C GLN A 79 -2.13 -11.84 27.05
N SER A 80 -1.62 -11.68 25.83
CA SER A 80 -1.23 -12.79 24.97
C SER A 80 -0.11 -13.62 25.59
N GLN A 81 0.90 -12.99 26.18
CA GLN A 81 2.01 -13.68 26.86
C GLN A 81 1.52 -14.48 28.06
N ARG A 82 0.59 -13.91 28.87
CA ARG A 82 -0.04 -14.63 29.99
C ARG A 82 -0.80 -15.87 29.52
N GLN A 83 -1.55 -15.75 28.43
CA GLN A 83 -2.27 -16.89 27.85
C GLN A 83 -1.31 -17.96 27.34
N GLN A 84 -0.25 -17.55 26.62
CA GLN A 84 0.77 -18.46 26.14
C GLN A 84 1.45 -19.22 27.28
N HIS A 85 1.84 -18.51 28.35
CA HIS A 85 2.43 -19.14 29.53
C HIS A 85 1.48 -20.14 30.19
N LYS A 86 0.18 -19.80 30.29
CA LYS A 86 -0.84 -20.70 30.83
C LYS A 86 -0.98 -21.97 29.98
N ILE A 87 -1.04 -21.83 28.66
CA ILE A 87 -1.14 -22.98 27.74
C ILE A 87 0.13 -23.84 27.82
N GLN A 88 1.30 -23.23 27.87
CA GLN A 88 2.57 -23.95 28.00
C GLN A 88 2.66 -24.71 29.32
N HIS A 89 2.25 -24.09 30.43
CA HIS A 89 2.12 -24.76 31.73
C HIS A 89 1.11 -25.92 31.68
N MET A 90 -0.03 -25.74 31.01
CA MET A 90 -1.00 -26.82 30.83
C MET A 90 -0.41 -27.97 30.02
N LEU A 91 0.36 -27.67 28.97
CA LEU A 91 1.05 -28.67 28.15
C LEU A 91 2.09 -29.47 28.97
N THR A 92 2.88 -28.81 29.81
CA THR A 92 3.91 -29.48 30.64
C THR A 92 3.31 -30.35 31.74
N HIS A 93 2.09 -30.04 32.20
CA HIS A 93 1.40 -30.78 33.26
C HIS A 93 0.25 -31.65 32.74
N MET A 94 0.20 -31.89 31.44
CA MET A 94 -0.86 -32.68 30.81
C MET A 94 -0.63 -34.18 31.09
N PRO A 95 -1.62 -34.91 31.62
CA PRO A 95 -1.49 -36.36 31.85
C PRO A 95 -1.32 -37.15 30.54
N SER A 96 -0.51 -38.21 30.57
CA SER A 96 -0.16 -39.03 29.40
C SER A 96 -1.38 -39.65 28.66
N ARG A 97 -2.52 -39.81 29.34
CA ARG A 97 -3.77 -40.35 28.74
C ARG A 97 -4.50 -39.36 27.83
N MET A 98 -4.10 -38.09 27.81
CA MET A 98 -4.70 -37.04 26.98
C MET A 98 -3.86 -36.66 25.75
N HIS A 99 -2.67 -37.24 25.55
CA HIS A 99 -1.77 -36.97 24.41
C HIS A 99 -2.28 -37.55 23.07
N GLY A 100 -3.59 -37.80 22.96
CA GLY A 100 -4.20 -38.39 21.77
C GLY A 100 -4.20 -37.44 20.58
N GLY A 101 -3.24 -37.63 19.66
CA GLY A 101 -3.45 -37.31 18.25
C GLY A 101 -2.61 -36.21 17.61
N LEU A 102 -1.58 -35.67 18.25
CA LEU A 102 -0.69 -34.68 17.61
C LEU A 102 0.75 -35.22 17.53
N CYS A 103 0.97 -36.14 16.59
CA CYS A 103 2.31 -36.42 16.10
C CYS A 103 2.73 -35.27 15.18
N VAL A 104 3.44 -34.29 15.75
CA VAL A 104 4.34 -33.42 14.98
C VAL A 104 5.63 -34.23 14.79
N PRO A 105 6.07 -34.56 13.57
CA PRO A 105 7.37 -35.18 13.40
C PRO A 105 8.44 -34.12 13.68
N ALA A 106 8.99 -34.15 14.89
CA ALA A 106 10.18 -33.41 15.24
C ALA A 106 11.39 -34.10 14.61
N GLU A 107 12.07 -33.39 13.73
CA GLU A 107 13.39 -33.73 13.23
C GLU A 107 14.34 -34.02 14.41
N THR A 108 15.01 -35.17 14.40
CA THR A 108 16.37 -35.32 14.95
C THR A 108 17.02 -36.63 14.44
N PRO A 109 18.37 -36.71 14.45
CA PRO A 109 19.14 -37.43 13.45
C PRO A 109 19.75 -38.76 13.93
N SER A 110 20.20 -39.53 12.93
CA SER A 110 21.41 -40.36 12.94
C SER A 110 21.33 -41.84 13.34
N ARG A 111 21.90 -42.65 12.41
CA ARG A 111 22.50 -43.99 12.52
C ARG A 111 21.54 -45.18 12.73
N SER A 112 21.71 -46.34 12.09
CA SER A 112 22.70 -46.88 11.14
C SER A 112 22.35 -48.35 10.85
N ALA A 113 22.54 -48.82 9.61
CA ALA A 113 22.85 -50.19 9.14
C ALA A 113 22.23 -50.38 7.74
N GLN A 114 22.84 -50.96 6.72
CA GLN A 114 24.13 -51.63 6.52
C GLN A 114 24.40 -51.64 5.00
N MET A 115 25.68 -51.59 4.64
CA MET A 115 26.21 -51.78 3.28
C MET A 115 25.96 -53.21 2.76
N THR A 116 25.59 -53.32 1.48
CA THR A 116 26.17 -54.32 0.58
C THR A 116 26.33 -53.68 -0.80
N SER A 117 27.58 -53.60 -1.24
CA SER A 117 28.04 -53.15 -2.55
C SER A 117 28.13 -54.32 -3.52
N GLU A 118 27.58 -54.21 -4.72
CA GLU A 118 28.03 -54.99 -5.87
C GLU A 118 28.06 -54.11 -7.13
N TYR A 119 29.12 -54.34 -7.90
CA TYR A 119 29.62 -53.55 -9.02
C TYR A 119 28.90 -53.84 -10.34
N GLY A 120 28.90 -52.86 -11.26
CA GLY A 120 28.53 -53.09 -12.67
C GLY A 120 28.56 -51.83 -13.51
N TYR A 121 29.72 -51.52 -14.10
CA TYR A 121 29.93 -50.47 -15.10
C TYR A 121 29.77 -51.06 -16.51
N SER A 122 28.95 -50.44 -17.36
CA SER A 122 29.30 -50.08 -18.74
C SER A 122 28.15 -49.43 -19.52
N THR A 123 28.42 -48.20 -19.97
CA THR A 123 28.29 -47.75 -21.38
C THR A 123 26.90 -47.38 -21.94
N VAL A 124 26.67 -46.05 -21.93
CA VAL A 124 25.84 -45.18 -22.81
C VAL A 124 26.08 -45.45 -24.32
N PRO A 125 25.28 -44.98 -25.33
CA PRO A 125 24.60 -43.66 -25.39
C PRO A 125 23.27 -43.54 -26.19
N SER A 126 22.51 -42.45 -25.97
CA SER A 126 21.89 -41.57 -27.01
C SER A 126 20.88 -40.60 -26.39
N SER A 127 21.24 -39.30 -26.29
CA SER A 127 20.68 -38.16 -27.06
C SER A 127 19.39 -37.57 -26.43
N SER A 128 19.24 -36.31 -25.99
CA SER A 128 19.82 -34.97 -26.28
C SER A 128 19.68 -34.09 -25.00
N MET A 129 20.69 -33.36 -24.49
CA MET A 129 21.06 -31.93 -24.78
C MET A 129 19.88 -30.94 -24.58
N VAL A 130 19.85 -29.87 -23.76
CA VAL A 130 20.80 -28.95 -23.04
C VAL A 130 19.96 -28.19 -21.96
N ILE A 131 20.26 -28.21 -20.64
CA ILE A 131 21.02 -27.21 -19.80
C ILE A 131 20.40 -25.79 -19.83
N GLU A 132 20.15 -25.01 -18.77
CA GLU A 132 20.29 -25.04 -17.30
C GLU A 132 19.47 -23.84 -16.75
N GLU A 133 18.97 -23.93 -15.53
CA GLU A 133 18.50 -22.78 -14.75
C GLU A 133 19.67 -21.83 -14.34
N PRO A 134 19.38 -20.69 -13.69
CA PRO A 134 19.71 -20.73 -12.27
C PRO A 134 18.59 -20.23 -11.36
N CYS A 135 18.18 -21.14 -10.49
CA CYS A 135 17.45 -20.96 -9.25
C CYS A 135 17.97 -19.77 -8.41
N THR A 136 17.06 -18.94 -7.87
CA THR A 136 17.30 -18.27 -6.58
C THR A 136 16.08 -18.33 -5.65
N LYS A 137 16.15 -19.33 -4.77
CA LYS A 137 15.75 -19.30 -3.35
C LYS A 137 14.27 -19.11 -3.05
N GLU A 138 13.62 -20.25 -2.88
CA GLU A 138 12.41 -20.43 -2.09
C GLU A 138 12.53 -19.72 -0.72
N LYS A 139 11.69 -18.70 -0.51
CA LYS A 139 11.38 -18.20 0.81
C LYS A 139 9.90 -18.43 1.07
N LYS A 140 9.66 -19.44 1.91
CA LYS A 140 8.49 -19.71 2.74
C LYS A 140 7.51 -18.53 2.84
N GLY A 141 6.31 -18.71 2.29
CA GLY A 141 5.11 -17.92 2.65
C GLY A 141 4.64 -16.86 1.65
N ARG A 142 4.96 -16.96 0.35
CA ARG A 142 4.35 -16.07 -0.65
C ARG A 142 2.99 -16.64 -1.04
N THR A 143 1.91 -16.13 -0.45
CA THR A 143 0.56 -16.37 -0.97
C THR A 143 0.55 -15.88 -2.42
N SER A 144 0.33 -16.77 -3.38
CA SER A 144 0.13 -16.38 -4.78
C SER A 144 -1.26 -15.75 -4.91
N ALA A 145 -1.44 -14.83 -5.87
CA ALA A 145 -2.75 -14.23 -6.08
C ALA A 145 -3.78 -15.34 -6.44
N PRO A 146 -5.01 -15.28 -5.91
CA PRO A 146 -6.02 -16.28 -6.20
C PRO A 146 -6.35 -16.31 -7.69
N ARG A 147 -6.08 -17.45 -8.35
CA ARG A 147 -6.44 -17.71 -9.75
C ARG A 147 -7.68 -18.59 -9.78
N TRP A 148 -8.85 -17.96 -9.75
CA TRP A 148 -10.12 -18.69 -9.80
C TRP A 148 -10.68 -18.70 -11.21
N TYR A 149 -10.32 -19.75 -11.93
CA TYR A 149 -10.87 -20.00 -13.24
C TYR A 149 -12.39 -20.17 -13.16
N VAL A 150 -13.07 -19.60 -14.15
CA VAL A 150 -14.50 -19.77 -14.34
C VAL A 150 -14.69 -21.05 -15.15
N THR A 151 -15.65 -21.86 -14.74
CA THR A 151 -16.07 -23.07 -15.48
C THR A 151 -17.17 -22.74 -16.48
N ALA A 152 -17.32 -23.54 -17.54
CA ALA A 152 -18.39 -23.36 -18.53
C ALA A 152 -19.79 -23.35 -17.87
N LYS A 153 -20.00 -24.20 -16.85
CA LYS A 153 -21.26 -24.27 -16.09
C LYS A 153 -21.56 -22.98 -15.32
N GLU A 154 -20.55 -22.38 -14.69
CA GLU A 154 -20.70 -21.09 -13.99
C GLU A 154 -20.92 -19.93 -14.97
N LEU A 155 -20.35 -19.99 -16.17
CA LEU A 155 -20.56 -18.98 -17.19
C LEU A 155 -21.96 -19.09 -17.84
N ASP A 156 -22.46 -20.33 -17.99
CA ASP A 156 -23.77 -20.61 -18.60
C ASP A 156 -24.93 -20.45 -17.63
N SER A 157 -24.69 -20.48 -16.31
CA SER A 157 -25.71 -20.16 -15.30
C SER A 157 -26.02 -18.66 -15.21
N LEU A 158 -25.14 -17.80 -15.74
CA LEU A 158 -25.36 -16.36 -15.81
C LEU A 158 -26.41 -16.01 -16.86
N SER A 159 -27.12 -14.92 -16.63
CA SER A 159 -28.07 -14.40 -17.63
C SER A 159 -27.34 -14.11 -18.95
N SER A 160 -28.00 -14.43 -20.07
CA SER A 160 -27.46 -14.20 -21.43
C SER A 160 -27.05 -12.73 -21.66
N TYR A 161 -27.75 -11.81 -20.99
CA TYR A 161 -27.45 -10.38 -20.98
C TYR A 161 -26.08 -10.05 -20.35
N MET A 162 -25.69 -10.72 -19.26
CA MET A 162 -24.38 -10.50 -18.61
C MET A 162 -23.23 -11.18 -19.36
N ARG A 163 -23.49 -12.37 -19.93
CA ARG A 163 -22.50 -13.08 -20.74
C ARG A 163 -22.22 -12.34 -22.06
N GLY A 164 -23.24 -11.76 -22.69
CA GLY A 164 -23.08 -11.08 -23.97
C GLY A 164 -22.39 -11.99 -25.00
N ARG A 165 -21.26 -11.52 -25.56
CA ARG A 165 -20.41 -12.27 -26.51
C ARG A 165 -19.12 -12.83 -25.88
N LEU A 166 -19.08 -12.99 -24.56
CA LEU A 166 -17.90 -13.51 -23.86
C LEU A 166 -17.75 -15.01 -24.04
N THR A 167 -16.53 -15.41 -24.39
CA THR A 167 -16.10 -16.81 -24.38
C THR A 167 -15.40 -17.12 -23.06
N LEU A 168 -15.48 -18.36 -22.62
CA LEU A 168 -14.82 -18.86 -21.42
C LEU A 168 -13.31 -18.57 -21.41
N GLU A 169 -12.68 -18.74 -22.58
CA GLU A 169 -11.26 -18.49 -22.79
C GLU A 169 -10.89 -17.02 -22.48
N LYS A 170 -11.67 -16.05 -22.97
CA LYS A 170 -11.43 -14.63 -22.68
C LYS A 170 -11.55 -14.29 -21.20
N VAL A 171 -12.53 -14.89 -20.51
CA VAL A 171 -12.70 -14.71 -19.05
C VAL A 171 -11.48 -15.28 -18.31
N ASN A 172 -11.05 -16.49 -18.65
CA ASN A 172 -9.94 -17.15 -17.96
C ASN A 172 -8.57 -16.53 -18.26
N ILE A 173 -8.36 -16.01 -19.48
CA ILE A 173 -7.18 -15.19 -19.80
C ILE A 173 -7.18 -13.93 -18.93
N ALA A 174 -8.32 -13.24 -18.81
CA ALA A 174 -8.42 -12.07 -17.96
C ALA A 174 -8.14 -12.38 -16.48
N VAL A 175 -8.62 -13.50 -15.95
CA VAL A 175 -8.29 -13.93 -14.57
C VAL A 175 -6.77 -14.11 -14.37
N ASN A 176 -6.07 -14.68 -15.35
CA ASN A 176 -4.61 -14.82 -15.30
C ASN A 176 -3.92 -13.46 -15.28
N GLU A 177 -4.36 -12.53 -16.13
CA GLU A 177 -3.82 -11.18 -16.18
C GLU A 177 -4.09 -10.42 -14.87
N MET A 178 -5.29 -10.52 -14.31
CA MET A 178 -5.65 -9.90 -13.01
C MET A 178 -4.77 -10.42 -11.87
N ALA A 179 -4.50 -11.73 -11.84
CA ALA A 179 -3.61 -12.33 -10.86
C ALA A 179 -2.17 -11.82 -11.03
N ALA A 180 -1.69 -11.70 -12.27
CA ALA A 180 -0.36 -11.16 -12.56
C ALA A 180 -0.24 -9.68 -12.13
N TYR A 181 -1.25 -8.86 -12.38
CA TYR A 181 -1.27 -7.47 -11.93
C TYR A 181 -1.26 -7.37 -10.41
N ALA A 182 -2.06 -8.17 -9.72
CA ALA A 182 -2.08 -8.13 -8.27
C ALA A 182 -0.79 -8.66 -7.63
N GLU A 183 -0.13 -9.65 -8.24
CA GLU A 183 1.20 -10.11 -7.81
C GLU A 183 2.27 -9.04 -8.04
N ALA A 184 2.20 -8.31 -9.16
CA ALA A 184 3.09 -7.19 -9.43
C ALA A 184 2.88 -6.08 -8.39
N THR A 185 1.64 -5.66 -8.14
CA THR A 185 1.29 -4.64 -7.14
C THR A 185 1.69 -5.05 -5.73
N SER A 186 1.41 -6.29 -5.33
CA SER A 186 1.85 -6.85 -4.05
C SER A 186 3.38 -6.86 -3.92
N SER A 187 4.09 -7.18 -5.01
CA SER A 187 5.55 -7.15 -5.04
C SER A 187 6.10 -5.73 -4.95
N LEU A 188 5.44 -4.74 -5.56
CA LEU A 188 5.82 -3.32 -5.44
C LEU A 188 5.66 -2.82 -4.00
N ILE A 189 4.59 -3.22 -3.31
CA ILE A 189 4.38 -2.88 -1.89
C ILE A 189 5.43 -3.54 -0.98
N ALA A 190 5.83 -4.78 -1.29
CA ALA A 190 6.79 -5.54 -0.49
C ALA A 190 8.26 -5.14 -0.73
N ASN A 191 8.59 -4.56 -1.88
CA ASN A 191 9.97 -4.24 -2.25
C ASN A 191 10.44 -2.92 -1.59
N PRO A 192 11.61 -2.89 -0.91
CA PRO A 192 12.16 -1.68 -0.33
C PRO A 192 12.79 -0.75 -1.37
N LYS A 193 12.81 0.57 -1.08
CA LYS A 193 13.31 1.70 -1.94
C LYS A 193 14.58 1.44 -2.74
N LYS A 194 15.50 0.63 -2.22
CA LYS A 194 16.85 0.42 -2.79
C LYS A 194 16.86 -0.42 -4.08
N LYS A 195 15.72 -0.94 -4.54
CA LYS A 195 15.64 -1.87 -5.67
C LYS A 195 14.76 -1.40 -6.84
N LEU A 196 14.19 -0.19 -6.76
CA LEU A 196 13.22 0.28 -7.76
C LEU A 196 13.74 1.54 -8.46
N PRO A 197 13.58 1.66 -9.79
CA PRO A 197 13.83 2.90 -10.51
C PRO A 197 12.79 3.98 -10.12
N GLU A 198 13.15 5.26 -10.26
CA GLU A 198 12.39 6.41 -9.72
C GLU A 198 10.90 6.42 -10.14
N ASP A 199 10.62 6.15 -11.43
CA ASP A 199 9.26 6.08 -11.99
C ASP A 199 8.40 4.95 -11.36
N VAL A 200 9.02 3.82 -11.04
CA VAL A 200 8.36 2.69 -10.38
C VAL A 200 8.21 2.93 -8.87
N TRP A 201 9.07 3.77 -8.30
CA TRP A 201 9.02 4.16 -6.90
C TRP A 201 7.89 5.16 -6.60
N GLU A 202 7.67 6.15 -7.47
CA GLU A 202 6.52 7.06 -7.39
C GLU A 202 5.20 6.28 -7.45
N LYS A 203 5.08 5.37 -8.41
CA LYS A 203 3.92 4.46 -8.49
C LYS A 203 3.78 3.56 -7.26
N ALA A 204 4.88 3.06 -6.70
CA ALA A 204 4.83 2.25 -5.48
C ALA A 204 4.39 3.06 -4.25
N LEU A 205 4.71 4.36 -4.20
CA LEU A 205 4.23 5.27 -3.16
C LEU A 205 2.71 5.45 -3.24
N GLU A 206 2.18 5.77 -4.42
CA GLU A 206 0.74 5.90 -4.65
C GLU A 206 -0.02 4.61 -4.29
N VAL A 207 0.48 3.47 -4.75
CA VAL A 207 -0.11 2.15 -4.48
C VAL A 207 -0.08 1.84 -2.98
N ARG A 208 0.97 2.26 -2.25
CA ARG A 208 1.09 2.04 -0.82
C ARG A 208 0.13 2.92 -0.02
N ASP A 209 -0.09 4.16 -0.44
CA ASP A 209 -1.10 5.04 0.16
C ASP A 209 -2.50 4.47 -0.04
N VAL A 210 -2.79 3.92 -1.22
CA VAL A 210 -4.01 3.16 -1.48
C VAL A 210 -4.08 1.90 -0.59
N ALA A 211 -2.98 1.15 -0.43
CA ALA A 211 -2.90 -0.06 0.41
C ALA A 211 -3.13 0.20 1.90
N PHE A 212 -2.87 1.43 2.39
CA PHE A 212 -3.11 1.83 3.77
C PHE A 212 -4.61 1.94 4.10
N SER A 213 -5.48 2.03 3.10
CA SER A 213 -6.92 2.03 3.29
C SER A 213 -7.41 0.67 3.82
N GLU A 214 -8.27 0.69 4.84
CA GLU A 214 -8.78 -0.51 5.52
C GLU A 214 -9.45 -1.52 4.57
N THR A 215 -10.01 -1.04 3.46
CA THR A 215 -10.73 -1.86 2.47
C THR A 215 -9.83 -2.85 1.71
N VAL A 216 -8.54 -2.50 1.54
CA VAL A 216 -7.59 -3.25 0.70
C VAL A 216 -6.40 -3.81 1.49
N LYS A 217 -6.33 -3.48 2.78
CA LYS A 217 -5.23 -3.89 3.66
C LYS A 217 -5.15 -5.42 3.77
N GLY A 218 -4.03 -5.98 3.31
CA GLY A 218 -3.75 -7.42 3.38
C GLY A 218 -4.43 -8.27 2.30
N LYS A 219 -5.04 -7.65 1.27
CA LYS A 219 -5.63 -8.36 0.12
C LYS A 219 -4.82 -8.12 -1.16
N PHE A 220 -4.99 -9.00 -2.14
CA PHE A 220 -4.46 -8.81 -3.50
C PHE A 220 -5.34 -7.81 -4.25
N PHE A 221 -4.75 -6.71 -4.71
CA PHE A 221 -5.47 -5.70 -5.46
C PHE A 221 -4.60 -5.13 -6.59
N PHE A 222 -5.24 -4.50 -7.55
CA PHE A 222 -4.59 -3.73 -8.61
C PHE A 222 -5.45 -2.53 -9.00
N LEU A 223 -4.86 -1.53 -9.64
CA LEU A 223 -5.57 -0.31 -10.03
C LEU A 223 -6.15 -0.45 -11.44
N GLU A 224 -7.22 0.28 -11.71
CA GLU A 224 -7.81 0.39 -13.06
C GLU A 224 -6.78 0.85 -14.11
N THR A 225 -5.81 1.69 -13.71
CA THR A 225 -4.72 2.17 -14.58
C THR A 225 -3.72 1.09 -14.99
N ASP A 226 -3.67 -0.03 -14.27
CA ASP A 226 -2.79 -1.17 -14.56
C ASP A 226 -3.38 -2.11 -15.63
N MET A 227 -4.67 -1.96 -15.96
CA MET A 227 -5.37 -2.79 -16.93
C MET A 227 -5.01 -2.43 -18.38
N LYS A 228 -3.85 -2.92 -18.85
CA LYS A 228 -3.35 -2.67 -20.22
C LYS A 228 -3.15 -3.94 -21.05
N GLY A 229 -3.52 -5.11 -20.51
CA GLY A 229 -3.26 -6.42 -21.09
C GLY A 229 -4.17 -6.76 -22.27
N PRO A 230 -3.81 -7.71 -23.14
CA PRO A 230 -4.64 -8.13 -24.26
C PRO A 230 -5.97 -8.78 -23.83
N GLY A 231 -6.03 -9.42 -22.66
CA GLY A 231 -7.23 -10.04 -22.10
C GLY A 231 -8.07 -9.11 -21.20
N LEU A 232 -7.46 -8.10 -20.61
CA LEU A 232 -8.08 -7.18 -19.65
C LEU A 232 -7.79 -5.71 -20.00
N LYS A 233 -8.68 -5.10 -20.78
CA LYS A 233 -8.68 -3.67 -21.13
C LYS A 233 -9.96 -2.98 -20.68
N LEU A 234 -9.97 -1.65 -20.64
CA LEU A 234 -11.16 -0.85 -20.33
C LEU A 234 -12.10 -0.65 -21.52
N ASP A 235 -12.18 -1.65 -22.40
CA ASP A 235 -13.12 -1.70 -23.50
C ASP A 235 -14.47 -2.28 -23.03
N ASN A 236 -15.45 -2.35 -23.95
CA ASN A 236 -16.76 -2.94 -23.63
C ASN A 236 -16.64 -4.41 -23.19
N THR A 237 -15.66 -5.15 -23.75
CA THR A 237 -15.41 -6.55 -23.38
C THR A 237 -14.88 -6.65 -21.95
N GLY A 238 -13.86 -5.88 -21.59
CA GLY A 238 -13.31 -5.92 -20.23
C GLY A 238 -14.27 -5.40 -19.17
N LYS A 239 -15.13 -4.41 -19.48
CA LYS A 239 -16.25 -4.01 -18.61
C LYS A 239 -17.22 -5.17 -18.37
N ALA A 240 -17.55 -5.93 -19.42
CA ALA A 240 -18.40 -7.11 -19.28
C ALA A 240 -17.71 -8.22 -18.45
N ILE A 241 -16.41 -8.47 -18.65
CA ILE A 241 -15.61 -9.41 -17.85
C ILE A 241 -15.63 -9.04 -16.37
N ILE A 242 -15.37 -7.77 -16.04
CA ILE A 242 -15.41 -7.28 -14.65
C ILE A 242 -16.81 -7.49 -14.07
N THR A 243 -17.85 -7.20 -14.83
CA THR A 243 -19.23 -7.35 -14.37
C THR A 243 -19.57 -8.82 -14.07
N VAL A 244 -19.13 -9.74 -14.94
CA VAL A 244 -19.27 -11.19 -14.72
C VAL A 244 -18.50 -11.65 -13.50
N LEU A 245 -17.22 -11.29 -13.38
CA LEU A 245 -16.36 -11.70 -12.25
C LEU A 245 -16.85 -11.12 -10.92
N ARG A 246 -17.44 -9.92 -10.94
CA ARG A 246 -18.09 -9.32 -9.77
C ARG A 246 -19.33 -10.12 -9.36
N HIS A 247 -20.16 -10.55 -10.32
CA HIS A 247 -21.35 -11.34 -10.03
C HIS A 247 -21.00 -12.73 -9.46
N LEU A 248 -19.90 -13.32 -9.92
CA LEU A 248 -19.35 -14.58 -9.39
C LEU A 248 -18.63 -14.40 -8.05
N GLY A 249 -18.62 -13.20 -7.48
CA GLY A 249 -17.97 -12.87 -6.20
C GLY A 249 -16.45 -13.01 -6.23
N ARG A 250 -15.83 -13.06 -7.42
CA ARG A 250 -14.39 -13.25 -7.58
C ARG A 250 -13.62 -11.95 -7.30
N ILE A 251 -14.25 -10.81 -7.59
CA ILE A 251 -13.67 -9.48 -7.41
C ILE A 251 -14.63 -8.52 -6.73
N GLN A 252 -14.06 -7.53 -6.04
CA GLN A 252 -14.77 -6.38 -5.50
C GLN A 252 -14.12 -5.11 -6.01
N GLU A 253 -14.92 -4.12 -6.37
CA GLU A 253 -14.42 -2.81 -6.77
C GLU A 253 -14.68 -1.81 -5.66
N SER A 254 -13.68 -1.00 -5.36
CA SER A 254 -13.75 0.08 -4.38
C SER A 254 -13.15 1.36 -4.98
N ARG A 255 -13.69 2.51 -4.60
CA ARG A 255 -13.12 3.82 -4.96
C ARG A 255 -12.39 4.37 -3.75
N ILE A 256 -11.10 4.63 -3.90
CA ILE A 256 -10.23 5.20 -2.87
C ILE A 256 -9.66 6.49 -3.46
N GLY A 257 -10.19 7.64 -3.03
CA GLY A 257 -9.86 8.94 -3.63
C GLY A 257 -10.21 8.99 -5.12
N HIS A 258 -9.24 9.30 -5.97
CA HIS A 258 -9.38 9.32 -7.43
C HIS A 258 -9.12 7.96 -8.09
N HIS A 259 -8.69 6.95 -7.33
CA HIS A 259 -8.33 5.65 -7.86
C HIS A 259 -9.47 4.65 -7.73
N ARG A 260 -9.80 3.97 -8.84
CA ARG A 260 -10.64 2.78 -8.81
C ARG A 260 -9.76 1.56 -8.60
N VAL A 261 -10.04 0.83 -7.53
CA VAL A 261 -9.24 -0.31 -7.09
C VAL A 261 -10.07 -1.58 -7.21
N ILE A 262 -9.46 -2.60 -7.81
CA ILE A 262 -10.06 -3.93 -7.98
C ILE A 262 -9.37 -4.88 -7.01
N VAL A 263 -10.15 -5.42 -6.07
CA VAL A 263 -9.70 -6.34 -5.03
C VAL A 263 -10.09 -7.76 -5.43
N LEU A 264 -9.11 -8.65 -5.50
CA LEU A 264 -9.35 -10.08 -5.62
C LEU A 264 -9.79 -10.59 -4.25
N GLN A 265 -10.96 -11.22 -4.19
CA GLN A 265 -11.41 -11.83 -2.94
C GLN A 265 -10.58 -13.08 -2.63
N ASN A 266 -10.71 -13.59 -1.40
CA ASN A 266 -10.42 -14.98 -1.08
C ASN A 266 -11.76 -15.67 -0.77
N LEU A 267 -12.20 -16.62 -1.59
CA LEU A 267 -13.37 -17.46 -1.43
C LEU A 267 -12.94 -18.51 -0.42
N THR A 268 -12.89 -18.11 0.83
CA THR A 268 -13.36 -19.01 1.87
C THR A 268 -14.87 -19.10 1.64
N ASN A 269 -15.30 -20.12 0.89
CA ASN A 269 -16.71 -20.50 0.85
C ASN A 269 -17.19 -20.59 2.31
N PRO A 270 -18.20 -19.82 2.74
CA PRO A 270 -18.98 -20.26 3.88
C PRO A 270 -19.78 -21.48 3.39
N LEU A 271 -19.49 -22.63 4.01
CA LEU A 271 -20.27 -23.88 4.10
C LEU A 271 -21.39 -24.08 3.09
#